data_AF-A0A3Q2PV04-F1
#
_entry.id   AF-A0A3Q2PV04-F1
#
_cell.length_a   1.000
_cell.length_b   1.000
_cell.length_c   1.000
_cell.angle_alpha   90.00
_cell.angle_beta   90.00
_cell.angle_gamma   90.00
#
_symmetry.space_group_name_H-M   'P 1'
#
loop_
_entity.id
_entity.type
_entity.pdbx_description
1 polymer ?
#
loop_
_entity_poly.entity_id
_entity_poly.type
_entity_poly.pdbx_seq_one_letter_code
_entity_poly.pdbx_strand_id
1 'polypeptide(L)'
;MKRPVTNFRTPWSGIRRHHLHNAVPFAQAREEIVALLEGKVVVGHSVYNDFEVLNLDHPGHMVRDTSSARLLSRLAGFPRGRCLSLKLLASKLLSRTIQVRAGRRGHCSVEDAQAALDLYKLVEGEWEQEMERRLRDDEDDGSAPHEPGHSSSDHYMQDEFWPDEVLADAL
;
A
#
# COMPACT_ATOMS: atom_id res chain seq x y z
N MET A 1 -28.63 0.90 -2.33
CA MET A 1 -28.98 0.42 -3.68
C MET A 1 -27.71 -0.13 -4.35
N LYS A 2 -27.75 -1.36 -4.90
CA LYS A 2 -26.64 -1.91 -5.71
C LYS A 2 -26.65 -1.23 -7.08
N ARG A 3 -25.53 -0.63 -7.51
CA ARG A 3 -25.41 -0.02 -8.85
C ARG A 3 -24.89 -1.06 -9.84
N PRO A 4 -25.35 -1.05 -11.11
CA PRO A 4 -24.83 -1.97 -12.12
C PRO A 4 -23.38 -1.63 -12.47
N VAL A 5 -22.56 -2.65 -12.69
CA VAL A 5 -21.19 -2.48 -13.18
C VAL A 5 -21.23 -2.11 -14.66
N THR A 6 -20.74 -0.93 -15.01
CA THR A 6 -20.70 -0.44 -16.40
C THR A 6 -19.41 -0.82 -17.11
N ASN A 7 -18.30 -0.99 -16.37
CA ASN A 7 -17.01 -1.40 -16.92
C ASN A 7 -16.16 -2.07 -15.82
N PHE A 8 -15.65 -3.28 -16.10
CA PHE A 8 -14.81 -4.02 -15.16
C PHE A 8 -13.35 -3.55 -15.11
N ARG A 9 -12.91 -2.78 -16.12
CA ARG A 9 -11.52 -2.36 -16.29
C ARG A 9 -10.53 -3.54 -16.23
N THR A 10 -10.93 -4.70 -16.75
CA THR A 10 -10.15 -5.96 -16.68
C THR A 10 -8.67 -5.81 -17.03
N PRO A 11 -8.24 -4.98 -18.02
CA PRO A 11 -6.83 -4.78 -18.32
C PRO A 11 -5.97 -4.25 -17.17
N TRP A 12 -6.59 -3.58 -16.20
CA TRP A 12 -5.95 -3.04 -15.01
C TRP A 12 -6.34 -3.83 -13.77
N SER A 13 -7.63 -4.10 -13.57
CA SER A 13 -8.14 -4.71 -12.32
C SER A 13 -7.96 -6.23 -12.24
N GLY A 14 -7.79 -6.91 -13.39
CA GLY A 14 -7.92 -8.38 -13.45
C GLY A 14 -9.35 -8.90 -13.25
N ILE A 15 -10.31 -8.02 -12.90
CA ILE A 15 -11.68 -8.41 -12.57
C ILE A 15 -12.51 -8.70 -13.83
N ARG A 16 -13.31 -9.76 -13.76
CA ARG A 16 -14.26 -10.21 -14.79
C ARG A 16 -15.64 -10.41 -14.16
N ARG A 17 -16.68 -10.44 -15.00
CA ARG A 17 -18.07 -10.64 -14.55
C ARG A 17 -18.26 -11.85 -13.63
N HIS A 18 -17.56 -12.95 -13.91
CA HIS A 18 -17.69 -14.17 -13.10
C HIS A 18 -17.14 -14.00 -11.67
N HIS A 19 -16.09 -13.17 -11.47
CA HIS A 19 -15.55 -12.89 -10.14
C HIS A 19 -16.58 -12.23 -9.21
N LEU A 20 -17.60 -11.54 -9.74
CA LEU A 20 -18.62 -10.87 -8.94
C LEU A 20 -19.84 -11.72 -8.58
N HIS A 21 -19.96 -12.96 -9.07
CA HIS A 21 -21.19 -13.76 -8.83
C HIS A 21 -21.40 -14.07 -7.35
N ASN A 22 -20.33 -14.40 -6.63
CA ASN A 22 -20.32 -14.71 -5.20
C ASN A 22 -19.29 -13.85 -4.45
N ALA A 23 -19.01 -12.64 -4.95
CA ALA A 23 -18.06 -11.75 -4.31
C ALA A 23 -18.58 -11.29 -2.95
N VAL A 24 -17.64 -11.08 -2.02
CA VAL A 24 -17.91 -10.47 -0.72
C VAL A 24 -18.60 -9.12 -0.92
N PRO A 25 -19.71 -8.83 -0.21
CA PRO A 25 -20.35 -7.52 -0.27
C PRO A 25 -19.38 -6.41 0.15
N PHE A 26 -19.39 -5.29 -0.57
CA PHE A 26 -18.46 -4.18 -0.31
C PHE A 26 -18.42 -3.72 1.15
N ALA A 27 -19.59 -3.63 1.82
CA ALA A 27 -19.64 -3.20 3.22
C ALA A 27 -18.89 -4.16 4.14
N GLN A 28 -19.03 -5.48 3.91
CA GLN A 28 -18.35 -6.51 4.68
C GLN A 28 -16.84 -6.49 4.38
N ALA A 29 -16.44 -6.47 3.11
CA ALA A 29 -15.03 -6.39 2.73
C ALA A 29 -14.36 -5.12 3.31
N ARG A 30 -15.07 -3.99 3.31
CA ARG A 30 -14.59 -2.73 3.90
C ARG A 30 -14.40 -2.86 5.40
N GLU A 31 -15.34 -3.47 6.13
CA GLU A 31 -15.24 -3.67 7.57
C GLU A 31 -14.02 -4.54 7.93
N GLU A 32 -13.83 -5.63 7.20
CA GLU A 32 -12.65 -6.50 7.34
C GLU A 32 -11.35 -5.73 7.06
N ILE A 33 -11.29 -4.93 5.98
CA ILE A 33 -10.11 -4.11 5.65
C ILE A 33 -9.83 -3.07 6.75
N VAL A 34 -10.85 -2.36 7.24
CA VAL A 34 -10.67 -1.33 8.28
C VAL A 34 -10.08 -1.95 9.55
N ALA A 35 -10.62 -3.08 9.98
CA ALA A 35 -10.12 -3.80 11.15
C ALA A 35 -8.67 -4.29 10.96
N LEU A 36 -8.32 -4.73 9.75
CA LEU A 36 -6.95 -5.16 9.44
C LEU A 36 -5.93 -4.01 9.46
N LEU A 37 -6.34 -2.81 9.07
CA LEU A 37 -5.44 -1.65 8.98
C LEU A 37 -5.34 -0.85 10.30
N GLU A 38 -6.22 -1.11 11.26
CA GLU A 38 -6.24 -0.39 12.53
C GLU A 38 -4.92 -0.52 13.29
N GLY A 39 -4.32 0.62 13.65
CA GLY A 39 -3.05 0.67 14.37
C GLY A 39 -1.82 0.23 13.57
N LYS A 40 -1.94 0.02 12.25
CA LYS A 40 -0.83 -0.46 11.40
C LYS A 40 -0.31 0.60 10.45
N VAL A 41 0.99 0.54 10.16
CA VAL A 41 1.58 1.32 9.07
C VAL A 41 1.20 0.69 7.73
N VAL A 42 0.63 1.48 6.82
CA VAL A 42 0.21 1.01 5.49
C VAL A 42 1.23 1.40 4.45
N VAL A 43 1.89 0.38 3.89
CA VAL A 43 2.81 0.52 2.76
C VAL A 43 2.08 0.22 1.45
N GLY A 44 2.22 1.09 0.46
CA GLY A 44 1.55 0.92 -0.82
C GLY A 44 2.10 1.80 -1.92
N HIS A 45 1.42 1.83 -3.07
CA HIS A 45 1.80 2.66 -4.21
C HIS A 45 0.59 3.44 -4.73
N SER A 46 0.59 4.75 -4.50
CA SER A 46 -0.57 5.62 -4.75
C SER A 46 -1.82 5.20 -3.95
N VAL A 47 -1.60 4.81 -2.69
CA VAL A 47 -2.60 4.17 -1.80
C VAL A 47 -3.75 5.09 -1.42
N TYR A 48 -3.55 6.41 -1.55
CA TYR A 48 -4.62 7.40 -1.37
C TYR A 48 -5.83 7.12 -2.27
N ASN A 49 -5.63 6.62 -3.49
CA ASN A 49 -6.74 6.26 -4.37
C ASN A 49 -7.59 5.11 -3.80
N ASP A 50 -6.95 4.16 -3.13
CA ASP A 50 -7.62 3.02 -2.49
C ASP A 50 -8.39 3.47 -1.25
N PHE A 51 -7.79 4.34 -0.42
CA PHE A 51 -8.45 4.93 0.75
C PHE A 51 -9.70 5.74 0.39
N GLU A 52 -9.63 6.54 -0.68
CA GLU A 52 -10.78 7.29 -1.21
C GLU A 52 -11.93 6.37 -1.62
N VAL A 53 -11.63 5.26 -2.31
CA VAL A 53 -12.65 4.27 -2.73
C VAL A 53 -13.24 3.55 -1.51
N LEU A 54 -12.43 3.28 -0.49
CA LEU A 54 -12.85 2.66 0.75
C LEU A 54 -13.56 3.63 1.71
N ASN A 55 -13.51 4.94 1.43
CA ASN A 55 -13.93 5.98 2.38
C ASN A 55 -13.31 5.73 3.77
N LEU A 56 -11.99 5.60 3.77
CA LEU A 56 -11.13 5.38 4.93
C LEU A 56 -10.21 6.58 5.10
N ASP A 57 -10.17 7.14 6.31
CA ASP A 57 -9.18 8.14 6.70
C ASP A 57 -8.12 7.46 7.55
N HIS A 58 -6.93 7.27 6.98
CA HIS A 58 -5.81 6.63 7.67
C HIS A 58 -4.74 7.69 8.00
N PRO A 59 -4.22 7.76 9.23
CA PRO A 59 -3.32 8.84 9.64
C PRO A 59 -2.11 8.94 8.70
N GLY A 60 -1.84 10.14 8.18
CA GLY A 60 -0.78 10.34 7.19
C GLY A 60 0.61 9.90 7.66
N HIS A 61 0.90 10.02 8.95
CA HIS A 61 2.16 9.55 9.54
C HIS A 61 2.28 8.01 9.61
N MET A 62 1.18 7.28 9.41
CA MET A 62 1.13 5.82 9.30
C MET A 62 1.09 5.33 7.85
N VAL A 63 1.20 6.23 6.86
CA VAL A 63 1.23 5.84 5.44
C VAL A 63 2.65 5.89 4.89
N ARG A 64 3.03 4.88 4.10
CA ARG A 64 4.28 4.82 3.34
C ARG A 64 3.96 4.64 1.86
N ASP A 65 3.67 5.74 1.18
CA ASP A 65 3.34 5.73 -0.25
C ASP A 65 4.59 5.76 -1.13
N THR A 66 4.94 4.62 -1.71
CA THR A 66 6.13 4.45 -2.55
C THR A 66 6.10 5.24 -3.86
N SER A 67 4.94 5.72 -4.31
CA SER A 67 4.82 6.49 -5.55
C SER A 67 5.37 7.91 -5.44
N SER A 68 5.30 8.50 -4.24
CA SER A 68 5.78 9.86 -3.94
C SER A 68 7.09 9.88 -3.12
N ALA A 69 7.60 8.71 -2.77
CA ALA A 69 8.79 8.55 -1.95
C ALA A 69 10.04 9.15 -2.63
N ARG A 70 10.53 10.28 -2.10
CA ARG A 70 11.74 10.95 -2.59
C ARG A 70 12.98 10.05 -2.52
N LEU A 71 13.04 9.17 -1.51
CA LEU A 71 14.13 8.22 -1.33
C LEU A 71 14.21 7.23 -2.50
N LEU A 72 13.08 6.68 -2.94
CA LEU A 72 13.00 5.76 -4.09
C LEU A 72 13.33 6.46 -5.40
N SER A 73 12.80 7.67 -5.63
CA SER A 73 13.13 8.43 -6.85
C SER A 73 14.62 8.75 -6.93
N ARG A 74 15.27 9.09 -5.82
CA ARG A 74 16.73 9.29 -5.73
C ARG A 74 17.48 8.00 -6.03
N LEU A 75 17.10 6.89 -5.40
CA LEU A 75 17.75 5.59 -5.60
C LEU A 75 17.62 5.11 -7.05
N ALA A 76 16.50 5.39 -7.70
CA ALA A 76 16.24 5.06 -9.10
C ALA A 76 16.90 6.03 -10.11
N GLY A 77 17.61 7.06 -9.63
CA GLY A 77 18.32 8.03 -10.47
C GLY A 77 17.41 9.06 -11.17
N PHE A 78 16.23 9.33 -10.62
CA PHE A 78 15.29 10.31 -11.17
C PHE A 78 15.28 11.63 -10.37
N PRO A 79 14.95 12.76 -11.03
CA PRO A 79 14.76 14.03 -10.33
C PRO A 79 13.68 13.97 -9.25
N ARG A 80 13.83 14.83 -8.23
CA ARG A 80 12.82 15.00 -7.18
C ARG A 80 11.48 15.48 -7.76
N GLY A 81 10.38 15.09 -7.12
CA GLY A 81 9.03 15.59 -7.45
C GLY A 81 8.32 14.84 -8.58
N ARG A 82 8.93 13.81 -9.16
CA ARG A 82 8.26 12.94 -10.14
C ARG A 82 7.67 11.71 -9.43
N CYS A 83 6.37 11.48 -9.59
CA CYS A 83 5.77 10.20 -9.24
C CYS A 83 6.16 9.16 -10.30
N LEU A 84 6.82 8.10 -9.88
CA LEU A 84 7.27 7.01 -10.74
C LEU A 84 6.28 5.86 -10.64
N SER A 85 6.01 5.17 -11.75
CA SER A 85 5.12 4.01 -11.71
C SER A 85 5.76 2.85 -10.95
N LEU A 86 4.92 2.06 -10.28
CA LEU A 86 5.36 0.84 -9.60
C LEU A 86 6.18 -0.07 -10.51
N LYS A 87 5.73 -0.27 -11.76
CA LYS A 87 6.43 -1.05 -12.78
C LYS A 87 7.84 -0.53 -13.07
N LEU A 88 8.01 0.79 -13.16
CA LEU A 88 9.31 1.40 -13.42
C LEU A 88 10.25 1.23 -12.22
N LEU A 89 9.74 1.47 -11.01
CA LEU A 89 10.50 1.31 -9.77
C LEU A 89 10.91 -0.16 -9.55
N ALA A 90 9.97 -1.10 -9.68
CA ALA A 90 10.24 -2.54 -9.55
C ALA A 90 11.31 -3.01 -10.57
N SER A 91 11.23 -2.52 -11.82
CA SER A 91 12.22 -2.84 -12.83
C SER A 91 13.61 -2.27 -12.50
N LYS A 92 13.67 -1.02 -12.03
CA LYS A 92 14.94 -0.31 -11.78
C LYS A 92 15.63 -0.74 -10.50
N LEU A 93 14.87 -0.99 -9.45
CA LEU A 93 15.39 -1.17 -8.09
C LEU A 93 15.33 -2.61 -7.60
N LEU A 94 14.38 -3.40 -8.07
CA LEU A 94 14.21 -4.81 -7.67
C LEU A 94 14.60 -5.80 -8.78
N SER A 95 14.98 -5.29 -9.97
CA SER A 95 15.19 -6.10 -11.17
C SER A 95 14.00 -7.03 -11.51
N ARG A 96 12.78 -6.64 -11.09
CA ARG A 96 11.56 -7.43 -11.25
C ARG A 96 10.71 -6.85 -12.38
N THR A 97 10.23 -7.71 -13.27
CA THR A 97 9.22 -7.33 -14.26
C THR A 97 7.84 -7.73 -13.75
N ILE A 98 7.05 -6.75 -13.34
CA ILE A 98 5.66 -6.94 -12.87
C ILE A 98 4.66 -6.44 -13.91
N GLN A 99 3.38 -6.78 -13.74
CA GLN A 99 2.29 -6.34 -14.62
C GLN A 99 2.56 -6.73 -16.10
N VAL A 100 3.29 -7.81 -16.32
CA VAL A 100 3.74 -8.27 -17.66
C VAL A 100 2.57 -8.75 -18.50
N ARG A 101 1.49 -9.19 -17.84
CA ARG A 101 0.25 -9.68 -18.45
C ARG A 101 -0.88 -8.65 -18.44
N ALA A 102 -0.56 -7.39 -18.13
CA ALA A 102 -1.49 -6.25 -18.24
C ALA A 102 -2.13 -6.24 -19.64
N GLY A 103 -3.46 -6.14 -19.71
CA GLY A 103 -4.22 -6.40 -20.93
C GLY A 103 -5.24 -7.53 -20.77
N ARG A 104 -4.97 -8.72 -21.33
CA ARG A 104 -5.97 -9.82 -21.31
C ARG A 104 -6.20 -10.41 -19.92
N ARG A 105 -5.20 -10.43 -19.04
CA ARG A 105 -5.34 -11.00 -17.68
C ARG A 105 -5.48 -9.95 -16.57
N GLY A 106 -5.12 -8.70 -16.85
CA GLY A 106 -5.13 -7.63 -15.85
C GLY A 106 -3.91 -7.66 -14.94
N HIS A 107 -3.88 -6.78 -13.94
CA HIS A 107 -2.85 -6.79 -12.91
C HIS A 107 -3.24 -7.75 -11.78
N CYS A 108 -2.25 -8.15 -10.98
CA CYS A 108 -2.44 -8.94 -9.78
C CYS A 108 -2.20 -8.05 -8.56
N SER A 109 -3.21 -7.86 -7.71
CA SER A 109 -3.09 -7.02 -6.50
C SER A 109 -2.01 -7.54 -5.55
N VAL A 110 -1.84 -8.85 -5.45
CA VAL A 110 -0.80 -9.48 -4.61
C VAL A 110 0.61 -9.17 -5.15
N GLU A 111 0.82 -9.28 -6.48
CA GLU A 111 2.09 -8.92 -7.12
C GLU A 111 2.43 -7.44 -6.88
N ASP A 112 1.44 -6.56 -7.05
CA ASP A 112 1.61 -5.12 -6.90
C ASP A 112 1.87 -4.73 -5.42
N ALA A 113 1.14 -5.31 -4.47
CA ALA A 113 1.35 -5.07 -3.03
C ALA A 113 2.74 -5.55 -2.57
N GLN A 114 3.15 -6.74 -2.99
CA GLN A 114 4.48 -7.27 -2.67
C GLN A 114 5.59 -6.39 -3.26
N ALA A 115 5.44 -5.94 -4.52
CA ALA A 115 6.42 -5.05 -5.13
C ALA A 115 6.52 -3.70 -4.39
N ALA A 116 5.39 -3.14 -3.92
CA ALA A 116 5.40 -1.91 -3.14
C ALA A 116 6.11 -2.11 -1.78
N LEU A 117 5.82 -3.20 -1.07
CA LEU A 117 6.49 -3.53 0.19
C LEU A 117 8.00 -3.75 0.00
N ASP A 118 8.40 -4.48 -1.04
CA ASP A 118 9.81 -4.74 -1.34
C ASP A 118 10.56 -3.45 -1.69
N LEU A 119 9.90 -2.50 -2.39
CA LEU A 119 10.48 -1.18 -2.63
C LEU A 119 10.68 -0.41 -1.33
N TYR A 120 9.69 -0.40 -0.45
CA TYR A 120 9.79 0.25 0.86
C TYR A 120 10.97 -0.30 1.67
N LYS A 121 11.17 -1.62 1.72
CA LYS A 121 12.29 -2.27 2.42
C LYS A 121 13.67 -1.79 1.96
N LEU A 122 13.83 -1.31 0.72
CA LEU A 122 15.11 -0.76 0.24
C LEU A 122 15.50 0.56 0.94
N VAL A 123 14.51 1.26 1.50
CA VAL A 123 14.68 2.61 2.05
C VAL A 123 14.12 2.74 3.46
N GLU A 124 13.61 1.65 4.05
CA GLU A 124 12.93 1.58 5.35
C GLU A 124 13.70 2.32 6.44
N GLY A 125 14.98 2.00 6.65
CA GLY A 125 15.77 2.63 7.71
C GLY A 125 15.85 4.16 7.60
N GLU A 126 16.09 4.69 6.40
CA GLU A 126 16.14 6.16 6.19
C GLU A 126 14.73 6.78 6.24
N TRP A 127 13.71 6.06 5.75
CA TRP A 127 12.33 6.54 5.76
C TRP A 127 11.79 6.65 7.19
N GLU A 128 11.93 5.60 8.02
CA GLU A 128 11.41 5.62 9.38
C GLU A 128 12.12 6.66 10.25
N GLN A 129 13.43 6.86 10.08
CA GLN A 129 14.14 7.96 10.74
C GLN A 129 13.62 9.34 10.30
N GLU A 130 13.27 9.52 9.03
CA GLU A 130 12.67 10.77 8.56
C GLU A 130 11.28 11.00 9.15
N MET A 131 10.49 9.95 9.30
CA MET A 131 9.14 10.02 9.87
C MET A 131 9.16 10.28 11.36
N GLU A 132 10.03 9.59 12.11
CA GLU A 132 10.19 9.81 13.54
C GLU A 132 10.65 11.25 13.84
N ARG A 133 11.57 11.79 13.05
CA ARG A 133 11.99 13.20 13.19
C ARG A 133 10.83 14.16 12.96
N ARG A 134 10.05 13.96 11.90
CA ARG A 134 8.89 14.82 11.60
C ARG A 134 7.85 14.79 12.72
N LEU A 135 7.59 13.62 13.30
CA LEU A 135 6.67 13.48 14.43
C LEU A 135 7.15 14.26 15.66
N ARG A 136 8.45 14.20 15.97
CA ARG A 136 9.04 14.99 17.07
C ARG A 136 8.94 16.48 16.82
N ASP A 137 9.18 16.92 15.57
CA ASP A 137 9.08 18.34 15.20
C ASP A 137 7.63 18.85 15.32
N ASP A 138 6.63 18.03 15.01
CA ASP A 138 5.20 18.37 15.15
C ASP A 138 4.75 18.45 16.64
N GLU A 139 5.40 17.70 17.55
CA GLU A 139 5.11 17.72 19.00
C GLU A 139 5.72 18.94 19.73
N ASP A 140 6.84 19.49 19.26
CA ASP A 140 7.54 20.62 19.88
C ASP A 140 6.89 21.99 19.56
N ASP A 141 5.95 22.06 18.61
CA ASP A 141 5.19 23.28 18.24
C ASP A 141 4.02 23.60 19.23
N GLY A 142 4.06 23.07 20.45
CA GLY A 142 3.23 23.55 21.57
C GLY A 142 1.81 22.96 21.70
N SER A 143 1.52 21.82 21.06
CA SER A 143 0.30 21.06 21.33
C SER A 143 0.51 20.09 22.49
N ALA A 144 -0.43 20.04 23.45
CA ALA A 144 -0.31 19.30 24.71
C ALA A 144 0.07 17.81 24.52
N PRO A 145 0.81 17.18 25.45
CA PRO A 145 1.33 15.83 25.27
C PRO A 145 0.18 14.82 25.19
N HIS A 146 0.07 14.12 24.07
CA HIS A 146 -0.76 12.93 23.94
C HIS A 146 0.08 11.72 24.38
N GLU A 147 -0.51 10.83 25.17
CA GLU A 147 0.17 9.63 25.69
C GLU A 147 0.77 8.81 24.53
N PRO A 148 2.07 8.44 24.60
CA PRO A 148 2.71 7.71 23.53
C PRO A 148 2.21 6.26 23.50
N GLY A 149 1.26 5.98 22.61
CA GLY A 149 0.98 4.63 22.12
C GLY A 149 2.06 4.15 21.16
N HIS A 150 3.35 4.25 21.52
CA HIS A 150 4.44 3.84 20.64
C HIS A 150 4.66 2.33 20.75
N SER A 151 4.06 1.58 19.83
CA SER A 151 4.63 0.30 19.43
C SER A 151 5.97 0.60 18.74
N SER A 152 7.08 0.17 19.33
CA SER A 152 8.42 0.24 18.76
C SER A 152 8.42 -0.17 17.28
N SER A 153 9.18 0.56 16.46
CA SER A 153 9.38 0.30 15.02
C SER A 153 9.79 -1.17 14.74
N ASP A 154 10.48 -1.80 15.69
CA ASP A 154 10.94 -3.19 15.54
C ASP A 154 9.80 -4.23 15.51
N HIS A 155 8.56 -3.86 15.87
CA HIS A 155 7.47 -4.82 16.12
C HIS A 155 6.49 -5.01 14.94
N TYR A 156 6.28 -4.04 14.04
CA TYR A 156 5.24 -4.17 13.00
C TYR A 156 5.61 -5.11 11.84
N MET A 157 6.90 -5.33 11.60
CA MET A 157 7.39 -6.20 10.52
C MET A 157 7.35 -7.70 10.88
N GLN A 158 7.04 -8.02 12.14
CA GLN A 158 6.93 -9.39 12.65
C GLN A 158 5.48 -9.89 12.66
N ASP A 159 4.54 -9.11 12.14
CA ASP A 159 3.13 -9.46 12.11
C ASP A 159 2.88 -10.52 11.02
N GLU A 160 2.93 -11.79 11.42
CA GLU A 160 2.58 -12.95 10.58
C GLU A 160 1.06 -13.15 10.54
N PHE A 161 0.31 -12.15 10.07
CA PHE A 161 -1.13 -12.26 9.83
C PHE A 161 -1.43 -12.55 8.35
N TRP A 162 -0.78 -13.57 7.79
CA TRP A 162 -1.27 -14.18 6.55
C TRP A 162 -2.00 -15.47 6.93
N PRO A 163 -3.32 -15.55 6.76
CA PRO A 163 -4.01 -16.83 6.86
C PRO A 163 -3.32 -17.82 5.91
N ASP A 164 -3.07 -19.05 6.36
CA ASP A 164 -2.43 -20.11 5.54
C ASP A 164 -3.11 -20.29 4.17
N GLU A 165 -4.41 -19.98 4.10
CA GLU A 165 -5.24 -19.99 2.90
C GLU A 165 -4.76 -19.01 1.80
N VAL A 166 -4.15 -17.87 2.17
CA VAL A 166 -3.64 -16.85 1.24
C VAL A 166 -2.28 -17.24 0.65
N LEU A 167 -1.48 -18.00 1.40
CA LEU A 167 -0.17 -18.51 0.94
C LEU A 167 -0.33 -19.74 0.02
N ALA A 168 -1.39 -20.52 0.22
CA ALA A 168 -1.67 -21.72 -0.57
C ALA A 168 -2.01 -21.43 -2.04
N ASP A 169 -2.57 -20.25 -2.36
CA ASP A 169 -2.91 -19.83 -3.72
C ASP A 169 -1.74 -19.16 -4.48
N ALA A 170 -0.56 -19.03 -3.84
CA ALA A 170 0.63 -18.40 -4.40
C ALA A 170 1.70 -19.41 -4.92
N LEU A 171 1.42 -20.71 -4.86
CA LEU A 171 2.25 -21.81 -5.40
C LEU A 171 1.57 -22.49 -6.61
#